data_AF-A0A1I0BB62-F1
#
_entry.id   AF-A0A1I0BB62-F1
#
_cell.length_a   1.000
_cell.length_b   1.000
_cell.length_c   1.000
_cell.angle_alpha   90.00
_cell.angle_beta   90.00
_cell.angle_gamma   90.00
#
_symmetry.space_group_name_H-M   'P 1'
#
loop_
_entity.id
_entity.type
_entity.pdbx_description
1 polymer ?
#
loop_
_entity_poly.entity_id
_entity_poly.type
_entity_poly.pdbx_seq_one_letter_code
_entity_poly.pdbx_strand_id
1 'polypeptide(L)'
;MSSLLFILEFVFGALEAFATLLLSITIFRIPFRSVYFRLLLLGFIISGISLLFYNVWNLPFYFGEMVNHSLTILFFFLFVYLKLWESFMVTIVGYLSASLVQGVAYYFLSTVGIIEGNLVSTSLESFTSLMTLQFIYAIIIFHLSIIFYRYRLGFLISTDTHSSKNDSHTKSIKISIIISITLLLAFFVGHFVVMNKLDSIQSWIILIYLGAALLSLVFIYLLNREHLEDEYENLKNHFH
;
A
#
# COMPACT_ATOMS: atom_id res chain seq x y z
N MET A 1 -28.34 -10.13 1.74
CA MET A 1 -27.61 -9.37 2.77
C MET A 1 -28.52 -8.26 3.28
N SER A 2 -28.63 -8.04 4.59
CA SER A 2 -29.45 -6.92 5.10
C SER A 2 -28.82 -5.59 4.70
N SER A 3 -29.63 -4.55 4.49
CA SER A 3 -29.13 -3.20 4.14
C SER A 3 -28.11 -2.67 5.15
N LEU A 4 -28.25 -3.06 6.42
CA LEU A 4 -27.31 -2.69 7.49
C LEU A 4 -25.92 -3.31 7.27
N LEU A 5 -25.85 -4.61 6.94
CA LEU A 5 -24.57 -5.29 6.70
C LEU A 5 -23.83 -4.67 5.52
N PHE A 6 -24.55 -4.29 4.46
CA PHE A 6 -23.98 -3.60 3.32
C PHE A 6 -23.39 -2.24 3.69
N ILE A 7 -24.09 -1.46 4.50
CA ILE A 7 -23.60 -0.15 4.98
C ILE A 7 -22.35 -0.34 5.84
N LEU A 8 -22.33 -1.34 6.72
CA LEU A 8 -21.18 -1.62 7.57
C LEU A 8 -19.96 -2.02 6.73
N GLU A 9 -20.12 -2.94 5.78
CA GLU A 9 -19.05 -3.36 4.87
C GLU A 9 -18.47 -2.19 4.07
N PHE A 10 -19.34 -1.29 3.60
CA PHE A 10 -18.92 -0.08 2.91
C PHE A 10 -18.11 0.85 3.81
N VAL A 11 -18.56 1.08 5.05
CA VAL A 11 -17.88 1.98 5.98
C VAL A 11 -16.53 1.41 6.43
N PHE A 12 -16.47 0.14 6.82
CA PHE A 12 -15.22 -0.48 7.25
C PHE A 12 -14.25 -0.71 6.09
N GLY A 13 -14.75 -1.06 4.91
CA GLY A 13 -13.93 -1.11 3.69
C GLY A 13 -13.37 0.27 3.30
N ALA A 14 -14.17 1.34 3.44
CA ALA A 14 -13.68 2.69 3.19
C ALA A 14 -12.61 3.12 4.21
N LEU A 15 -12.77 2.71 5.47
CA LEU A 15 -11.83 2.97 6.55
C LEU A 15 -10.51 2.20 6.35
N GLU A 16 -10.57 0.94 5.91
CA GLU A 16 -9.40 0.16 5.49
C GLU A 16 -8.66 0.83 4.31
N ALA A 17 -9.39 1.16 3.24
CA ALA A 17 -8.81 1.82 2.06
C ALA A 17 -8.19 3.17 2.43
N PHE A 18 -8.87 3.96 3.25
CA PHE A 18 -8.35 5.23 3.77
C PHE A 18 -7.06 5.03 4.58
N ALA A 19 -7.03 4.03 5.47
CA ALA A 19 -5.84 3.72 6.26
C ALA A 19 -4.66 3.34 5.36
N THR A 20 -4.87 2.48 4.36
CA THR A 20 -3.86 2.11 3.36
C THR A 20 -3.31 3.35 2.65
N LEU A 21 -4.18 4.23 2.15
CA LEU A 21 -3.77 5.47 1.49
C LEU A 21 -2.99 6.42 2.41
N LEU A 22 -3.43 6.52 3.68
CA LEU A 22 -2.76 7.30 4.71
C LEU A 22 -1.35 6.76 5.03
N LEU A 23 -1.19 5.44 5.07
CA LEU A 23 0.13 4.85 5.21
C LEU A 23 1.02 5.17 4.01
N SER A 24 0.50 5.00 2.78
CA SER A 24 1.24 5.27 1.54
C SER A 24 1.83 6.67 1.51
N ILE A 25 1.00 7.69 1.75
CA ILE A 25 1.49 9.09 1.74
C ILE A 25 2.47 9.38 2.87
N THR A 26 2.27 8.75 4.04
CA THR A 26 3.12 8.99 5.20
C THR A 26 4.50 8.36 5.00
N ILE A 27 4.54 7.15 4.44
CA ILE A 27 5.78 6.48 4.04
C ILE A 27 6.56 7.33 3.05
N PHE A 28 5.91 8.06 2.14
CA PHE A 28 6.61 8.96 1.20
C PHE A 28 6.71 10.41 1.68
N ARG A 29 6.46 10.65 2.99
CA ARG A 29 6.52 11.98 3.64
C ARG A 29 5.72 13.07 2.91
N ILE A 30 4.69 12.68 2.17
CA ILE A 30 3.81 13.61 1.49
C ILE A 30 2.95 14.29 2.57
N PRO A 31 2.83 15.63 2.58
CA PRO A 31 2.08 16.34 3.61
C PRO A 31 0.59 15.97 3.58
N PHE A 32 0.16 15.09 4.48
CA PHE A 32 -1.22 14.56 4.46
C PHE A 32 -2.29 15.60 4.81
N ARG A 33 -1.95 16.67 5.56
CA ARG A 33 -2.93 17.68 6.02
C ARG A 33 -3.68 18.36 4.87
N SER A 34 -3.04 18.58 3.73
CA SER A 34 -3.66 19.23 2.56
C SER A 34 -4.50 18.25 1.73
N VAL A 35 -4.29 16.94 1.88
CA VAL A 35 -4.91 15.90 1.03
C VAL A 35 -5.87 15.00 1.83
N TYR A 36 -5.95 15.16 3.15
CA TYR A 36 -6.70 14.28 4.07
C TYR A 36 -8.14 13.99 3.60
N PHE A 37 -8.90 15.04 3.29
CA PHE A 37 -10.29 14.88 2.84
C PHE A 37 -10.38 14.16 1.48
N ARG A 38 -9.44 14.42 0.57
CA ARG A 38 -9.39 13.76 -0.75
C ARG A 38 -9.10 12.27 -0.61
N LEU A 39 -8.24 11.89 0.33
CA LEU A 39 -7.94 10.48 0.63
C LEU A 39 -9.13 9.76 1.25
N LEU A 40 -9.84 10.43 2.17
CA LEU A 40 -11.05 9.88 2.77
C LEU A 40 -12.11 9.62 1.68
N LEU A 41 -12.35 10.59 0.81
CA LEU A 41 -13.28 10.46 -0.32
C LEU A 41 -12.85 9.33 -1.26
N LEU A 42 -11.56 9.22 -1.57
CA LEU A 42 -11.04 8.11 -2.38
C LEU A 42 -11.26 6.76 -1.70
N GLY A 43 -11.08 6.67 -0.38
CA GLY A 43 -11.36 5.45 0.38
C GLY A 43 -12.81 4.98 0.21
N PHE A 44 -13.77 5.90 0.27
CA PHE A 44 -15.17 5.60 -0.02
C PHE A 44 -15.41 5.17 -1.48
N ILE A 45 -14.75 5.81 -2.45
CA ILE A 45 -14.85 5.40 -3.86
C ILE A 45 -14.32 3.98 -4.05
N ILE A 46 -13.13 3.69 -3.54
CA ILE A 46 -12.50 2.37 -3.63
C ILE A 46 -13.41 1.31 -3.00
N SER A 47 -13.91 1.56 -1.79
CA SER A 47 -14.82 0.62 -1.12
C SER A 47 -16.11 0.39 -1.90
N GLY A 48 -16.70 1.44 -2.48
CA GLY A 48 -17.90 1.34 -3.30
C GLY A 48 -17.66 0.53 -4.58
N ILE A 49 -16.54 0.75 -5.25
CA ILE A 49 -16.13 -0.02 -6.44
C ILE A 49 -15.92 -1.49 -6.07
N SER A 50 -15.17 -1.76 -5.00
CA SER A 50 -14.93 -3.14 -4.50
C SER A 50 -16.25 -3.85 -4.20
N LEU A 51 -17.18 -3.21 -3.49
CA LEU A 51 -18.49 -3.77 -3.19
C LEU A 51 -19.30 -4.09 -4.45
N LEU A 52 -19.33 -3.17 -5.42
CA LEU A 52 -20.02 -3.43 -6.69
C LEU A 52 -19.37 -4.59 -7.44
N PHE A 53 -18.05 -4.63 -7.49
CA PHE A 53 -17.33 -5.62 -8.29
C PHE A 53 -17.44 -7.01 -7.69
N TYR A 54 -17.26 -7.14 -6.38
CA TYR A 54 -17.25 -8.44 -5.70
C TYR A 54 -18.65 -8.93 -5.36
N ASN A 55 -19.55 -8.06 -4.86
CA ASN A 55 -20.85 -8.50 -4.36
C ASN A 55 -21.98 -8.39 -5.38
N VAL A 56 -21.86 -7.53 -6.40
CA VAL A 56 -22.90 -7.36 -7.43
C VAL A 56 -22.53 -8.02 -8.75
N TRP A 57 -21.30 -7.79 -9.23
CA TRP A 57 -20.86 -8.29 -10.53
C TRP A 57 -20.08 -9.60 -10.47
N ASN A 58 -19.74 -10.10 -9.27
CA ASN A 58 -18.95 -11.31 -9.05
C ASN A 58 -17.68 -11.37 -9.92
N LEU A 59 -17.02 -10.22 -10.09
CA LEU A 59 -15.80 -10.13 -10.89
C LEU A 59 -14.64 -10.87 -10.18
N PRO A 60 -13.70 -11.44 -10.96
CA PRO A 60 -12.52 -12.07 -10.38
C PRO A 60 -11.76 -11.10 -9.47
N PHE A 61 -11.31 -11.59 -8.31
CA PHE A 61 -10.59 -10.80 -7.30
C PHE A 61 -9.49 -9.91 -7.90
N TYR A 62 -8.62 -10.51 -8.72
CA TYR A 62 -7.50 -9.82 -9.37
C TYR A 62 -7.93 -8.64 -10.24
N PHE A 63 -9.06 -8.76 -10.94
CA PHE A 63 -9.53 -7.70 -11.80
C PHE A 63 -9.99 -6.50 -10.97
N GLY A 64 -10.73 -6.73 -9.88
CA GLY A 64 -11.13 -5.66 -8.98
C GLY A 64 -9.94 -4.98 -8.31
N GLU A 65 -8.95 -5.76 -7.88
CA GLU A 65 -7.73 -5.21 -7.31
C GLU A 65 -6.96 -4.37 -8.34
N MET A 66 -6.79 -4.85 -9.58
CA MET A 66 -6.13 -4.08 -10.63
C MET A 66 -6.83 -2.73 -10.88
N VAL A 67 -8.16 -2.69 -10.83
CA VAL A 67 -8.92 -1.44 -10.97
C VAL A 67 -8.69 -0.52 -9.78
N ASN A 68 -8.70 -1.04 -8.54
CA ASN A 68 -8.42 -0.27 -7.34
C ASN A 68 -7.00 0.34 -7.33
N HIS A 69 -6.00 -0.46 -7.73
CA HIS A 69 -4.63 0.02 -7.87
C HIS A 69 -4.52 1.11 -8.94
N SER A 70 -5.16 0.89 -10.09
CA SER A 70 -5.17 1.87 -11.20
C SER A 70 -5.83 3.18 -10.79
N LEU A 71 -6.95 3.12 -10.06
CA LEU A 71 -7.65 4.27 -9.52
C LEU A 71 -6.77 5.05 -8.52
N THR A 72 -6.03 4.33 -7.68
CA THR A 72 -5.10 4.93 -6.70
C THR A 72 -3.91 5.62 -7.39
N ILE A 73 -3.35 5.00 -8.43
CA ILE A 73 -2.28 5.61 -9.25
C ILE A 73 -2.79 6.89 -9.91
N LEU A 74 -3.96 6.83 -10.54
CA LEU A 74 -4.59 8.00 -11.17
C LEU A 74 -4.87 9.10 -10.14
N PHE A 75 -5.28 8.73 -8.93
CA PHE A 75 -5.49 9.70 -7.87
C PHE A 75 -4.21 10.45 -7.50
N PHE A 76 -3.11 9.72 -7.27
CA PHE A 76 -1.82 10.34 -6.94
C PHE A 76 -1.30 11.22 -8.09
N PHE A 77 -1.50 10.79 -9.32
CA PHE A 77 -1.11 11.54 -10.51
C PHE A 77 -1.91 12.84 -10.66
N LEU A 78 -3.25 12.78 -10.55
CA LEU A 78 -4.13 13.91 -10.85
C LEU A 78 -4.35 14.87 -9.67
N PHE A 79 -4.41 14.36 -8.44
CA PHE A 79 -4.82 15.15 -7.27
C PHE A 79 -3.69 15.44 -6.28
N VAL A 80 -2.61 14.66 -6.32
CA VAL A 80 -1.39 14.90 -5.52
C VAL A 80 -0.26 15.47 -6.41
N TYR A 81 -0.48 15.51 -7.73
CA TYR A 81 0.45 16.06 -8.73
C TYR A 81 1.83 15.38 -8.73
N LEU A 82 1.87 14.10 -8.37
CA LEU A 82 3.08 13.28 -8.50
C LEU A 82 3.30 12.92 -9.97
N LYS A 83 4.56 12.73 -10.38
CA LYS A 83 4.84 12.14 -11.70
C LYS A 83 4.22 10.74 -11.77
N LEU A 84 3.91 10.25 -12.97
CA LEU A 84 3.27 8.94 -13.15
C LEU A 84 4.04 7.82 -12.41
N TRP A 85 5.37 7.91 -12.44
CA TRP A 85 6.24 6.90 -11.85
C TRP A 85 6.34 6.97 -10.32
N GLU A 86 6.33 8.17 -9.78
CA GLU A 86 6.21 8.40 -8.35
C GLU A 86 4.84 7.92 -7.85
N SER A 87 3.77 8.19 -8.61
CA SER A 87 2.40 7.72 -8.30
C SER A 87 2.33 6.19 -8.23
N PHE A 88 2.98 5.51 -9.18
CA PHE A 88 3.08 4.06 -9.20
C PHE A 88 3.84 3.53 -7.97
N MET A 89 4.99 4.12 -7.66
CA MET A 89 5.79 3.76 -6.49
C MET A 89 5.04 3.93 -5.18
N VAL A 90 4.42 5.09 -4.98
CA VAL A 90 3.62 5.40 -3.79
C VAL A 90 2.51 4.37 -3.61
N THR A 91 1.84 4.02 -4.71
CA THR A 91 0.77 3.03 -4.67
C THR A 91 1.31 1.66 -4.26
N ILE A 92 2.30 1.12 -4.99
CA ILE A 92 2.76 -0.26 -4.76
C ILE A 92 3.42 -0.44 -3.40
N VAL A 93 4.32 0.47 -3.01
CA VAL A 93 4.98 0.41 -1.70
C VAL A 93 3.95 0.57 -0.58
N GLY A 94 2.96 1.43 -0.79
CA GLY A 94 1.83 1.63 0.10
C GLY A 94 1.02 0.35 0.33
N TYR A 95 0.52 -0.25 -0.76
CA TYR A 95 -0.24 -1.51 -0.73
C TYR A 95 0.59 -2.65 -0.13
N LEU A 96 1.86 -2.79 -0.52
CA LEU A 96 2.74 -3.82 0.05
C LEU A 96 2.89 -3.65 1.57
N SER A 97 3.15 -2.42 2.03
CA SER A 97 3.33 -2.13 3.46
C SER A 97 2.03 -2.36 4.23
N ALA A 98 0.89 -1.96 3.66
CA ALA A 98 -0.44 -2.24 4.18
C ALA A 98 -0.71 -3.74 4.31
N SER A 99 -0.47 -4.52 3.25
CA SER A 99 -0.64 -5.98 3.27
C SER A 99 0.24 -6.67 4.31
N LEU A 100 1.46 -6.18 4.54
CA LEU A 100 2.33 -6.69 5.60
C LEU A 100 1.71 -6.45 7.00
N VAL A 101 1.24 -5.24 7.26
CA VAL A 101 0.60 -4.90 8.55
C VAL A 101 -0.70 -5.71 8.74
N GLN A 102 -1.52 -5.82 7.69
CA GLN A 102 -2.75 -6.60 7.71
C GLN A 102 -2.48 -8.09 7.95
N GLY A 103 -1.45 -8.66 7.31
CA GLY A 103 -1.05 -10.05 7.52
C GLY A 103 -0.59 -10.32 8.95
N VAL A 104 0.18 -9.40 9.54
CA VAL A 104 0.57 -9.49 10.96
C VAL A 104 -0.65 -9.39 11.88
N ALA A 105 -1.55 -8.43 11.64
CA ALA A 105 -2.78 -8.27 12.42
C ALA A 105 -3.66 -9.54 12.34
N TYR A 106 -3.84 -10.08 11.13
CA TYR A 106 -4.57 -11.32 10.91
C TYR A 106 -3.98 -12.49 11.70
N TYR A 107 -2.65 -12.69 11.61
CA TYR A 107 -1.96 -13.76 12.33
C TYR A 107 -2.19 -13.67 13.84
N PHE A 108 -2.03 -12.48 14.43
CA PHE A 108 -2.24 -12.28 15.86
C PHE A 108 -3.69 -12.51 16.29
N LEU A 109 -4.65 -11.91 15.57
CA LEU A 109 -6.08 -12.06 15.90
C LEU A 109 -6.54 -13.51 15.75
N SER A 110 -6.06 -14.22 14.73
CA SER A 110 -6.38 -15.63 14.51
C SER A 110 -5.76 -16.52 15.59
N THR A 111 -4.51 -16.27 15.99
CA THR A 111 -3.82 -17.05 17.04
C THR A 111 -4.51 -16.91 18.40
N VAL A 112 -5.07 -15.74 18.71
CA VAL A 112 -5.82 -15.50 19.95
C VAL A 112 -7.26 -16.05 19.85
N GLY A 113 -7.72 -16.46 18.66
CA GLY A 113 -9.07 -16.94 18.44
C GLY A 113 -10.13 -15.83 18.40
N ILE A 114 -9.73 -14.59 18.08
CA ILE A 114 -10.65 -13.45 17.92
C ILE A 114 -11.35 -13.50 16.57
N ILE A 115 -10.63 -13.94 15.53
CA ILE A 115 -11.17 -14.11 14.18
C ILE A 115 -10.99 -15.54 13.71
N GLU A 116 -11.94 -16.02 12.91
CA GLU A 116 -11.86 -17.33 12.28
C GLU A 116 -11.11 -17.25 10.94
N GLY A 117 -10.49 -18.37 10.54
CA GLY A 117 -9.60 -18.41 9.38
C GLY A 117 -10.28 -18.24 8.00
N ASN A 118 -11.62 -18.27 7.93
CA ASN A 118 -12.34 -18.16 6.66
C ASN A 118 -13.06 -16.81 6.52
N LEU A 119 -12.31 -15.76 6.16
CA LEU A 119 -12.83 -14.40 5.99
C LEU A 119 -13.70 -14.19 4.74
N VAL A 120 -13.71 -15.14 3.80
CA VAL A 120 -14.35 -15.00 2.47
C VAL A 120 -15.72 -15.69 2.42
N SER A 121 -16.20 -16.23 3.55
CA SER A 121 -17.49 -16.91 3.62
C SER A 121 -18.65 -15.90 3.70
N THR A 122 -19.87 -16.34 3.36
CA THR A 122 -21.11 -15.54 3.52
C THR A 122 -21.74 -15.67 4.91
N SER A 123 -21.07 -16.35 5.85
CA SER A 123 -21.56 -16.48 7.22
C SER A 123 -21.48 -15.15 7.99
N LEU A 124 -22.29 -15.03 9.04
CA LEU A 124 -22.23 -13.87 9.93
C LEU A 124 -20.88 -13.79 10.68
N GLU A 125 -20.30 -14.95 11.01
CA GLU A 125 -19.02 -15.08 11.70
C GLU A 125 -17.84 -14.61 10.83
N SER A 126 -17.82 -14.95 9.53
CA SER A 126 -16.79 -14.44 8.62
C SER A 126 -16.94 -12.95 8.38
N PHE A 127 -18.18 -12.45 8.26
CA PHE A 127 -18.45 -11.03 8.13
C PHE A 127 -17.94 -10.24 9.34
N THR A 128 -18.29 -10.68 10.55
CA THR A 128 -17.83 -10.03 11.79
C THR A 128 -16.32 -10.12 11.97
N SER A 129 -15.70 -11.25 11.59
CA SER A 129 -14.25 -11.42 11.56
C SER A 129 -13.57 -10.44 10.60
N LEU A 130 -14.13 -10.24 9.39
CA LEU A 130 -13.61 -9.29 8.39
C LEU A 130 -13.70 -7.85 8.90
N MET A 131 -14.85 -7.42 9.41
CA MET A 131 -15.03 -6.07 9.95
C MET A 131 -14.09 -5.80 11.13
N THR A 132 -13.91 -6.80 12.00
CA THR A 132 -12.98 -6.71 13.14
C THR A 132 -11.55 -6.55 12.65
N LEU A 133 -11.13 -7.35 11.68
CA LEU A 133 -9.80 -7.23 11.07
C LEU A 133 -9.60 -5.83 10.46
N GLN A 134 -10.54 -5.35 9.65
CA GLN A 134 -10.47 -4.03 9.00
C GLN A 134 -10.37 -2.89 10.01
N PHE A 135 -11.17 -2.94 11.07
CA PHE A 135 -11.15 -1.94 12.13
C PHE A 135 -9.81 -1.92 12.89
N ILE A 136 -9.35 -3.09 13.34
CA ILE A 136 -8.08 -3.21 14.08
C ILE A 136 -6.90 -2.82 13.18
N TYR A 137 -6.89 -3.28 11.93
CA TYR A 137 -5.92 -2.90 10.91
C TYR A 137 -5.82 -1.38 10.76
N ALA A 138 -6.97 -0.71 10.58
CA ALA A 138 -6.97 0.74 10.41
C ALA A 138 -6.49 1.50 11.66
N ILE A 139 -6.83 1.01 12.87
CA ILE A 139 -6.29 1.57 14.12
C ILE A 139 -4.76 1.46 14.14
N ILE A 140 -4.22 0.27 13.85
CA ILE A 140 -2.76 0.04 13.83
C ILE A 140 -2.09 0.98 12.82
N ILE A 141 -2.61 1.03 11.61
CA ILE A 141 -2.07 1.86 10.52
C ILE A 141 -2.13 3.35 10.87
N PHE A 142 -3.22 3.81 11.49
CA PHE A 142 -3.34 5.21 11.92
C PHE A 142 -2.25 5.58 12.93
N HIS A 143 -1.98 4.70 13.90
CA HIS A 143 -0.90 4.91 14.87
C HIS A 143 0.49 4.85 14.22
N LEU A 144 0.73 3.88 13.34
CA LEU A 144 1.98 3.80 12.58
C LEU A 144 2.21 5.05 11.73
N SER A 145 1.16 5.57 11.11
CA SER A 145 1.22 6.79 10.31
C SER A 145 1.57 8.01 11.18
N ILE A 146 1.00 8.12 12.39
CA ILE A 146 1.40 9.19 13.33
C ILE A 146 2.87 9.07 13.74
N ILE A 147 3.35 7.85 14.02
CA ILE A 147 4.75 7.60 14.39
C ILE A 147 5.67 7.98 13.23
N PHE A 148 5.38 7.51 12.02
CA PHE A 148 6.19 7.80 10.83
C PHE A 148 6.22 9.30 10.53
N TYR A 149 5.08 9.98 10.64
CA TYR A 149 5.02 11.42 10.47
C TYR A 149 5.84 12.17 11.53
N ARG A 150 5.67 11.82 12.82
CA ARG A 150 6.33 12.50 13.95
C ARG A 150 7.85 12.35 13.90
N TYR A 151 8.33 11.15 13.61
CA TYR A 151 9.76 10.86 13.53
C TYR A 151 10.35 11.09 12.14
N ARG A 152 9.55 11.58 11.18
CA ARG A 152 9.94 11.77 9.78
C ARG A 152 10.57 10.49 9.21
N LEU A 153 9.98 9.33 9.48
CA LEU A 153 10.40 8.04 8.91
C LEU A 153 9.73 7.86 7.55
N GLY A 154 10.47 7.31 6.59
CA GLY A 154 9.98 7.12 5.22
C GLY A 154 10.93 7.65 4.15
N PHE A 155 10.46 7.61 2.91
CA PHE A 155 11.12 8.03 1.69
C PHE A 155 10.79 9.49 1.37
N LEU A 156 11.77 10.26 0.92
CA LEU A 156 11.52 11.56 0.29
C LEU A 156 11.37 11.34 -1.22
N ILE A 157 10.34 11.93 -1.83
CA ILE A 157 10.22 12.00 -3.29
C ILE A 157 10.87 13.32 -3.69
N SER A 158 12.07 13.28 -4.25
CA SER A 158 12.68 14.47 -4.84
C SER A 158 11.92 14.83 -6.10
N THR A 159 11.09 15.87 -6.01
CA THR A 159 10.47 16.49 -7.17
C THR A 159 11.52 17.35 -7.87
N ASP A 160 12.46 16.71 -8.56
CA ASP A 160 13.43 17.42 -9.40
C ASP A 160 12.66 18.18 -10.48
N THR A 161 12.63 19.50 -10.33
CA THR A 161 12.23 20.49 -11.34
C THR A 161 13.44 21.14 -12.00
N HIS A 162 14.66 20.88 -11.51
CA HIS A 162 15.87 21.37 -12.15
C HIS A 162 16.53 20.31 -13.01
N SER A 163 16.44 20.56 -14.32
CA SER A 163 17.16 19.88 -15.40
C SER A 163 18.67 19.82 -15.10
N SER A 164 19.12 18.74 -14.44
CA SER A 164 20.51 18.33 -14.51
C SER A 164 20.65 17.34 -15.66
N LYS A 165 21.16 17.83 -16.80
CA LYS A 165 21.70 16.99 -17.86
C LYS A 165 22.85 16.19 -17.26
N ASN A 166 22.67 14.90 -16.98
CA ASN A 166 23.74 13.90 -17.00
C ASN A 166 23.17 12.48 -16.81
N ASP A 167 23.87 11.50 -17.37
CA ASP A 167 23.49 10.08 -17.46
C ASP A 167 23.06 9.41 -16.14
N SER A 168 23.35 10.00 -14.98
CA SER A 168 22.94 9.49 -13.66
C SER A 168 21.41 9.41 -13.49
N HIS A 169 20.66 10.35 -14.06
CA HIS A 169 19.20 10.36 -13.98
C HIS A 169 18.57 9.16 -14.70
N THR A 170 19.17 8.69 -15.81
CA THR A 170 18.69 7.50 -16.53
C THR A 170 18.97 6.21 -15.77
N LYS A 171 20.08 6.15 -15.03
CA LYS A 171 20.43 5.01 -14.17
C LYS A 171 19.49 4.90 -12.98
N SER A 172 19.18 6.01 -12.30
CA SER A 172 18.22 6.06 -11.20
C SER A 172 16.81 5.66 -11.64
N ILE A 173 16.33 6.17 -12.79
CA ILE A 173 15.04 5.75 -13.37
C ILE A 173 15.04 4.24 -13.65
N LYS A 174 16.08 3.69 -14.28
CA LYS A 174 16.16 2.25 -14.59
C LYS A 174 16.11 1.39 -13.33
N ILE A 175 16.83 1.78 -12.28
CA ILE A 175 16.82 1.07 -11.00
C ILE A 175 15.43 1.16 -10.34
N SER A 176 14.80 2.33 -10.35
CA SER A 176 13.42 2.51 -9.88
C SER A 176 12.41 1.65 -10.66
N ILE A 177 12.55 1.57 -12.00
CA ILE A 177 11.72 0.69 -12.84
C ILE A 177 11.89 -0.76 -12.40
N ILE A 178 13.13 -1.23 -12.27
CA ILE A 178 13.42 -2.62 -11.89
C ILE A 178 12.79 -2.92 -10.54
N ILE A 179 12.98 -2.05 -9.54
CA ILE A 179 12.43 -2.23 -8.20
C ILE A 179 10.92 -2.30 -8.22
N SER A 180 10.23 -1.42 -8.96
CA SER A 180 8.77 -1.45 -8.98
C SER A 180 8.21 -2.64 -9.76
N ILE A 181 8.93 -3.12 -10.80
CA ILE A 181 8.61 -4.41 -11.42
C ILE A 181 8.78 -5.56 -10.42
N THR A 182 9.88 -5.58 -9.64
CA THR A 182 10.12 -6.61 -8.62
C THR A 182 9.05 -6.57 -7.53
N LEU A 183 8.66 -5.39 -7.07
CA LEU A 183 7.59 -5.21 -6.09
C LEU A 183 6.23 -5.63 -6.63
N LEU A 184 5.90 -5.26 -7.88
CA LEU A 184 4.66 -5.67 -8.53
C LEU A 184 4.60 -7.19 -8.71
N LEU A 185 5.72 -7.79 -9.14
CA LEU A 185 5.82 -9.24 -9.30
C LEU A 185 5.71 -9.96 -7.96
N ALA A 186 6.37 -9.44 -6.91
CA ALA A 186 6.23 -9.94 -5.56
C ALA A 186 4.76 -9.87 -5.13
N PHE A 187 4.10 -8.73 -5.27
CA PHE A 187 2.70 -8.54 -4.90
C PHE A 187 1.77 -9.55 -5.61
N PHE A 188 1.94 -9.72 -6.93
CA PHE A 188 1.16 -10.70 -7.71
C PHE A 188 1.42 -12.13 -7.26
N VAL A 189 2.69 -12.51 -7.02
CA VAL A 189 3.04 -13.86 -6.54
C VAL A 189 2.47 -14.10 -5.15
N GLY A 190 2.56 -13.12 -4.25
CA GLY A 190 1.98 -13.21 -2.90
C GLY A 190 0.48 -13.46 -2.94
N HIS A 191 -0.26 -12.70 -3.74
CA HIS A 191 -1.70 -12.92 -3.93
C HIS A 191 -2.02 -14.28 -4.59
N PHE A 192 -1.26 -14.68 -5.60
CA PHE A 192 -1.43 -15.97 -6.27
C PHE A 192 -1.25 -17.16 -5.31
N VAL A 193 -0.24 -17.07 -4.43
CA VAL A 193 0.05 -18.06 -3.41
C VAL A 193 -1.11 -18.14 -2.41
N VAL A 194 -1.56 -17.01 -1.85
CA VAL A 194 -2.65 -17.00 -0.85
C VAL A 194 -3.96 -17.53 -1.43
N MET A 195 -4.32 -17.15 -2.66
CA MET A 195 -5.64 -17.48 -3.23
C MET A 195 -5.80 -18.91 -3.71
N ASN A 196 -4.73 -19.55 -4.19
CA ASN A 196 -4.86 -20.91 -4.73
C ASN A 196 -4.94 -22.00 -3.66
N LYS A 197 -4.95 -21.64 -2.36
CA LYS A 197 -5.01 -22.57 -1.22
C LYS A 197 -4.21 -23.84 -1.50
N LEU A 198 -3.00 -23.68 -2.06
CA LEU A 198 -2.14 -24.80 -2.30
C LEU A 198 -1.78 -25.29 -0.91
N ASP A 199 -2.42 -26.37 -0.46
CA ASP A 199 -2.22 -27.00 0.85
C ASP A 199 -0.74 -27.38 1.09
N SER A 200 0.08 -27.30 0.04
CA SER A 200 1.53 -27.51 -0.01
C SER A 200 2.36 -26.23 -0.16
N ILE A 201 1.82 -25.03 0.05
CA ILE A 201 2.65 -23.82 0.15
C ILE A 201 3.50 -23.98 1.39
N GLN A 202 4.71 -24.46 1.16
CA GLN A 202 5.72 -24.58 2.18
C GLN A 202 6.01 -23.16 2.69
N SER A 203 5.98 -22.99 4.01
CA SER A 203 6.13 -21.70 4.70
C SER A 203 7.35 -20.89 4.23
N TRP A 204 8.34 -21.53 3.60
CA TRP A 204 9.48 -20.87 2.97
C TRP A 204 9.11 -19.98 1.77
N ILE A 205 8.05 -20.26 1.00
CA ILE A 205 7.63 -19.40 -0.13
C ILE A 205 7.17 -18.04 0.42
N ILE A 206 6.42 -18.06 1.52
CA ILE A 206 5.98 -16.84 2.23
C ILE A 206 7.19 -16.10 2.81
N LEU A 207 8.17 -16.81 3.36
CA LEU A 207 9.42 -16.21 3.85
C LEU A 207 10.28 -15.60 2.74
N ILE A 208 10.36 -16.24 1.56
CA ILE A 208 11.04 -15.68 0.39
C ILE A 208 10.31 -14.44 -0.12
N TYR A 209 8.98 -14.47 -0.14
CA TYR A 209 8.17 -13.30 -0.50
C TYR A 209 8.39 -12.13 0.47
N LEU A 210 8.29 -12.38 1.79
CA LEU A 210 8.60 -11.39 2.83
C LEU A 210 10.03 -10.87 2.71
N GLY A 211 10.98 -11.76 2.49
CA GLY A 211 12.39 -11.43 2.30
C GLY A 211 12.61 -10.53 1.07
N ALA A 212 11.98 -10.85 -0.06
CA ALA A 212 12.07 -10.07 -1.29
C ALA A 212 11.39 -8.69 -1.15
N ALA A 213 10.24 -8.62 -0.48
CA ALA A 213 9.54 -7.38 -0.17
C ALA A 213 10.38 -6.47 0.74
N LEU A 214 10.91 -7.02 1.84
CA LEU A 214 11.79 -6.30 2.76
C LEU A 214 13.08 -5.86 2.10
N LEU A 215 13.73 -6.72 1.31
CA LEU A 215 14.93 -6.38 0.55
C LEU A 215 14.65 -5.24 -0.44
N SER A 216 13.51 -5.27 -1.12
CA SER A 216 13.11 -4.22 -2.06
C SER A 216 12.90 -2.88 -1.34
N LEU A 217 12.24 -2.88 -0.17
CA LEU A 217 12.08 -1.70 0.67
C LEU A 217 13.43 -1.16 1.19
N VAL A 218 14.34 -2.04 1.61
CA VAL A 218 15.70 -1.66 2.04
C VAL A 218 16.47 -1.07 0.87
N PHE A 219 16.35 -1.63 -0.33
CA PHE A 219 17.04 -1.11 -1.51
C PHE A 219 16.53 0.28 -1.90
N ILE A 220 15.20 0.50 -1.84
CA ILE A 220 14.61 1.84 -2.02
C ILE A 220 15.16 2.81 -0.97
N TYR A 221 15.26 2.37 0.28
CA TYR A 221 15.82 3.19 1.36
C TYR A 221 17.26 3.60 1.10
N LEU A 222 18.11 2.65 0.68
CA LEU A 222 19.52 2.91 0.39
C LEU A 222 19.69 3.86 -0.79
N LEU A 223 18.94 3.67 -1.88
CA LEU A 223 18.98 4.56 -3.04
C LEU A 223 18.51 5.97 -2.70
N ASN A 224 17.46 6.09 -1.90
CA ASN A 224 16.98 7.39 -1.46
C ASN A 224 18.03 8.09 -0.58
N ARG A 225 18.72 7.34 0.28
CA ARG A 225 19.80 7.87 1.09
C ARG A 225 20.99 8.37 0.25
N GLU A 226 21.44 7.59 -0.73
CA GLU A 226 22.53 7.99 -1.63
C GLU A 226 22.17 9.28 -2.38
N HIS A 227 20.93 9.37 -2.89
CA HIS A 227 20.44 10.57 -3.54
C HIS A 227 20.39 11.80 -2.63
N LEU A 228 19.98 11.63 -1.36
CA LEU A 228 19.97 12.72 -0.37
C LEU A 228 21.39 13.16 0.02
N GLU A 229 22.35 12.24 0.06
CA GLU A 229 23.77 12.55 0.30
C GLU A 229 24.34 13.37 -0.88
N ASP A 230 24.07 12.96 -2.13
CA ASP A 230 24.47 13.70 -3.34
C ASP A 230 23.88 15.12 -3.38
N GLU A 231 22.59 15.28 -3.04
CA GLU A 231 21.91 16.58 -3.03
C GLU A 231 22.51 17.51 -1.96
N TYR A 232 22.84 16.96 -0.78
CA TYR A 232 23.51 17.70 0.29
C TYR A 232 24.92 18.17 -0.10
N GLU A 233 25.72 17.32 -0.75
CA GLU A 233 27.06 17.70 -1.22
C GLU A 233 27.00 18.79 -2.30
N ASN A 234 26.06 18.68 -3.24
CA ASN A 234 25.85 19.69 -4.27
C ASN A 234 25.47 21.06 -3.68
N LEU A 235 24.58 21.09 -2.68
CA LEU A 235 24.23 22.32 -1.98
C LEU A 235 25.43 22.91 -1.23
N LYS A 236 26.19 22.08 -0.51
CA LYS A 236 27.39 22.52 0.20
C LYS A 236 28.43 23.16 -0.73
N ASN A 237 28.63 22.58 -1.91
CA ASN A 237 29.56 23.10 -2.93
C ASN A 237 29.05 24.39 -3.61
N HIS A 238 27.75 24.69 -3.55
CA HIS A 238 27.18 25.93 -4.09
C HIS A 238 27.32 27.12 -3.13
N PHE A 239 27.48 26.86 -1.84
CA PHE A 239 27.64 27.89 -0.79
C PHE A 239 29.11 28.20 -0.44
N HIS A 240 30.07 27.49 -1.03
CA HIS A 240 31.51 27.73 -0.90
C HIS A 240 32.11 28.27 -2.20
#